data_AF-A0A485KB32-F1
#
_entry.id   AF-A0A485KB32-F1
#
_cell.length_a   1.000
_cell.length_b   1.000
_cell.length_c   1.000
_cell.angle_alpha   90.00
_cell.angle_beta   90.00
_cell.angle_gamma   90.00
#
_symmetry.space_group_name_H-M   'P 1'
#
loop_
_entity.id
_entity.type
_entity.pdbx_description
1 polymer ?
#
loop_
_entity_poly.entity_id
_entity_poly.type
_entity_poly.pdbx_seq_one_letter_code
_entity_poly.pdbx_strand_id
1 'polypeptide(L)'
;MTDVELMSMASPKPPVQGLTLGFFKHFMALHGGREAFQGRSTKDVCLQFVKPFTAEHRLSLVDHVLEHSPNGAQYVKPATWFVSHAWSYKFVDVVDALTDFFNDPGSDCDNVAVWFCMFNNNQHLINDIAIPFEFWVDSFQSALKAI
;
A
#
# COMPACT_ATOMS: atom_id res chain seq x y z
N MET A 1 -26.36 -25.92 34.88
CA MET A 1 -25.26 -24.95 34.89
C MET A 1 -24.86 -24.77 33.43
N THR A 2 -25.40 -23.74 32.78
CA THR A 2 -25.48 -23.55 31.32
C THR A 2 -24.46 -22.52 30.82
N ASP A 3 -23.63 -22.92 29.85
CA ASP A 3 -23.27 -22.23 28.59
C ASP A 3 -22.86 -20.74 28.51
N VAL A 4 -22.19 -20.14 29.49
CA VAL A 4 -21.52 -18.84 29.24
C VAL A 4 -20.23 -18.74 30.04
N GLU A 5 -19.07 -18.96 29.41
CA GLU A 5 -17.74 -18.37 29.79
C GLU A 5 -16.52 -19.06 29.15
N LEU A 6 -16.63 -19.59 27.93
CA LEU A 6 -15.43 -19.83 27.12
C LEU A 6 -15.58 -19.21 25.73
N MET A 7 -15.97 -17.94 25.69
CA MET A 7 -15.70 -17.12 24.51
C MET A 7 -14.19 -16.86 24.49
N SER A 8 -13.49 -17.62 23.66
CA SER A 8 -12.13 -17.32 23.19
C SER A 8 -12.05 -15.84 22.83
N MET A 9 -11.36 -15.05 23.65
CA MET A 9 -10.95 -13.69 23.28
C MET A 9 -9.88 -13.84 22.21
N ALA A 10 -10.29 -13.95 20.95
CA ALA A 10 -9.39 -13.86 19.82
C ALA A 10 -8.56 -12.58 19.99
N SER A 11 -7.23 -12.71 20.05
CA SER A 11 -6.35 -11.56 20.12
C SER A 11 -6.67 -10.60 18.98
N PRO A 12 -6.68 -9.27 19.20
CA PRO A 12 -6.98 -8.34 18.14
C PRO A 12 -6.03 -8.60 16.98
N LYS A 13 -6.61 -8.76 15.78
CA LYS A 13 -5.83 -8.98 14.56
C LYS A 13 -4.88 -7.79 14.42
N PRO A 14 -3.57 -8.02 14.14
CA PRO A 14 -2.64 -6.92 13.96
C PRO A 14 -3.17 -5.95 12.88
N PRO A 15 -2.96 -4.64 13.05
CA PRO A 15 -3.47 -3.65 12.12
C PRO A 15 -2.88 -3.88 10.73
N VAL A 16 -3.69 -3.61 9.70
CA VAL A 16 -3.21 -3.65 8.32
C VAL A 16 -2.20 -2.53 8.13
N GLN A 17 -1.00 -2.88 7.67
CA GLN A 17 0.06 -1.93 7.42
C GLN A 17 -0.14 -1.23 6.07
N GLY A 18 0.37 -0.02 5.94
CA GLY A 18 0.42 0.75 4.71
C GLY A 18 1.75 1.47 4.56
N LEU A 19 1.94 2.11 3.41
CA LEU A 19 3.09 2.99 3.19
C LEU A 19 2.67 4.43 3.41
N THR A 20 3.56 5.17 4.06
CA THR A 20 3.41 6.61 4.30
C THR A 20 3.51 7.41 3.00
N LEU A 21 2.86 8.58 2.91
CA LEU A 21 3.04 9.47 1.75
C LEU A 21 4.50 9.93 1.59
N GLY A 22 5.24 10.06 2.69
CA GLY A 22 6.69 10.27 2.66
C GLY A 22 7.41 9.17 1.88
N PHE A 23 6.98 7.92 2.02
CA PHE A 23 7.52 6.83 1.21
C PHE A 23 7.13 6.94 -0.27
N PHE A 24 5.93 7.39 -0.63
CA PHE A 24 5.54 7.55 -2.03
C PHE A 24 6.47 8.55 -2.73
N LYS A 25 6.80 9.65 -2.04
CA LYS A 25 7.77 10.66 -2.50
C LYS A 25 9.19 10.10 -2.54
N HIS A 26 9.61 9.38 -1.51
CA HIS A 26 10.90 8.72 -1.44
C HIS A 26 11.09 7.68 -2.55
N PHE A 27 10.06 6.88 -2.85
CA PHE A 27 10.08 5.88 -3.90
C PHE A 27 10.32 6.50 -5.28
N MET A 28 9.70 7.66 -5.56
CA MET A 28 10.04 8.41 -6.78
C MET A 28 11.50 8.85 -6.77
N ALA A 29 11.99 9.41 -5.66
CA ALA A 29 13.39 9.84 -5.55
C ALA A 29 14.40 8.70 -5.76
N LEU A 30 14.14 7.51 -5.20
CA LEU A 30 14.95 6.32 -5.38
C LEU A 30 15.06 5.86 -6.84
N HIS A 31 14.05 6.15 -7.65
CA HIS A 31 13.90 5.64 -9.01
C HIS A 31 14.03 6.72 -10.10
N GLY A 32 14.84 7.75 -9.85
CA GLY A 32 15.15 8.79 -10.84
C GLY A 32 14.31 10.07 -10.69
N GLY A 33 13.66 10.24 -9.55
CA GLY A 33 12.87 11.41 -9.23
C GLY A 33 11.50 11.43 -9.91
N ARG A 34 10.76 12.51 -9.65
CA ARG A 34 9.39 12.68 -10.14
C ARG A 34 9.27 12.61 -11.66
N GLU A 35 10.27 13.09 -12.39
CA GLU A 35 10.29 13.07 -13.86
C GLU A 35 10.22 11.65 -14.44
N ALA A 36 10.87 10.67 -13.79
CA ALA A 36 10.83 9.27 -14.22
C ALA A 36 9.42 8.66 -14.16
N PHE A 37 8.53 9.24 -13.36
CA PHE A 37 7.14 8.82 -13.15
C PHE A 37 6.12 9.68 -13.91
N GLN A 38 6.56 10.78 -14.52
CA GLN A 38 5.65 11.72 -15.19
C GLN A 38 4.90 11.03 -16.33
N GLY A 39 3.57 11.20 -16.35
CA GLY A 39 2.71 10.60 -17.37
C GLY A 39 2.52 9.08 -17.26
N ARG A 40 3.14 8.40 -16.29
CA ARG A 40 2.97 6.96 -16.06
C ARG A 40 1.71 6.66 -15.28
N SER A 41 0.94 5.69 -15.76
CA SER A 41 -0.19 5.17 -14.98
C SER A 41 0.30 4.38 -13.77
N THR A 42 -0.56 4.14 -12.77
CA THR A 42 -0.17 3.26 -11.65
C THR A 42 0.09 1.83 -12.15
N LYS A 43 -0.57 1.36 -13.22
CA LYS A 43 -0.19 0.11 -13.91
C LYS A 43 1.26 0.14 -14.40
N ASP A 44 1.66 1.21 -15.10
CA ASP A 44 3.03 1.35 -15.60
C ASP A 44 4.02 1.36 -14.43
N VAL A 45 3.69 2.07 -13.35
CA VAL A 45 4.53 2.13 -12.16
C VAL A 45 4.70 0.75 -11.51
N CYS A 46 3.61 -0.02 -11.40
CA CYS A 46 3.65 -1.38 -10.90
C CYS A 46 4.63 -2.26 -11.69
N LEU A 47 4.50 -2.24 -13.03
CA LEU A 47 5.28 -3.10 -13.92
C LEU A 47 6.74 -2.68 -14.05
N GLN A 48 7.02 -1.37 -14.07
CA GLN A 48 8.34 -0.83 -14.37
C GLN A 48 9.19 -0.56 -13.13
N PHE A 49 8.57 -0.40 -11.96
CA PHE A 49 9.29 -0.03 -10.72
C PHE A 49 8.97 -0.98 -9.58
N VAL A 50 7.69 -1.19 -9.23
CA VAL A 50 7.33 -1.99 -8.05
C VAL A 50 7.76 -3.45 -8.20
N LYS A 51 7.35 -4.12 -9.29
CA LYS A 51 7.69 -5.53 -9.53
C LYS A 51 9.21 -5.73 -9.62
N PRO A 52 9.98 -4.92 -10.38
CA PRO A 52 11.45 -5.01 -10.37
C PRO A 52 12.07 -4.80 -8.99
N PHE A 53 11.61 -3.79 -8.23
CA PHE A 53 12.17 -3.46 -6.92
C PHE A 53 11.95 -4.58 -5.90
N THR A 54 10.80 -5.26 -5.94
CA THR A 54 10.51 -6.38 -5.03
C THR A 54 10.85 -7.75 -5.62
N ALA A 55 11.51 -7.83 -6.78
CA ALA A 55 11.71 -9.08 -7.52
C ALA A 55 12.53 -10.12 -6.77
N GLU A 56 13.57 -9.69 -6.06
CA GLU A 56 14.48 -10.58 -5.32
C GLU A 56 13.74 -11.35 -4.21
N HIS A 57 12.87 -10.66 -3.47
CA HIS A 57 12.19 -11.20 -2.29
C HIS A 57 10.76 -11.68 -2.60
N ARG A 58 10.21 -11.28 -3.74
CA ARG A 58 8.85 -11.60 -4.20
C ARG A 58 7.76 -11.25 -3.18
N LEU A 59 7.92 -10.11 -2.51
CA LEU A 59 7.02 -9.58 -1.49
C LEU A 59 6.08 -8.50 -2.06
N SER A 60 5.07 -8.11 -1.26
CA SER A 60 4.41 -6.81 -1.46
C SER A 60 5.42 -5.67 -1.26
N LEU A 61 5.14 -4.47 -1.76
CA LEU A 61 6.05 -3.35 -1.54
C LEU A 61 6.11 -2.97 -0.06
N VAL A 62 4.98 -3.08 0.65
CA VAL A 62 4.90 -2.82 2.09
C VAL A 62 5.86 -3.73 2.86
N ASP A 63 5.78 -5.04 2.64
CA ASP A 63 6.60 -6.02 3.35
C ASP A 63 8.08 -5.89 2.94
N HIS A 64 8.35 -5.68 1.64
CA HIS A 64 9.70 -5.44 1.16
C HIS A 64 10.36 -4.22 1.81
N VAL A 65 9.62 -3.12 1.96
CA VAL A 65 10.14 -1.91 2.62
C VAL A 65 10.38 -2.17 4.11
N LEU A 66 9.46 -2.84 4.79
CA LEU A 66 9.60 -3.16 6.21
C LEU A 66 10.83 -4.02 6.49
N GLU A 67 11.06 -5.05 5.67
CA GLU A 67 12.06 -6.08 5.92
C GLU A 67 13.44 -5.73 5.36
N HIS A 68 13.50 -4.99 4.24
CA HIS A 68 14.74 -4.85 3.46
C HIS A 68 15.18 -3.41 3.17
N SER A 69 14.34 -2.41 3.42
CA SER A 69 14.76 -1.01 3.22
C SER A 69 15.40 -0.44 4.49
N PRO A 70 16.53 0.30 4.37
CA PRO A 70 17.04 1.11 5.46
C PRO A 70 15.94 2.06 5.97
N ASN A 71 15.69 2.06 7.27
CA ASN A 71 14.61 2.82 7.91
C ASN A 71 13.18 2.41 7.47
N GLY A 72 12.96 1.16 7.06
CA GLY A 72 11.64 0.65 6.68
C GLY A 72 10.53 0.95 7.71
N ALA A 73 10.85 0.84 9.01
CA ALA A 73 9.92 1.14 10.11
C ALA A 73 9.48 2.62 10.19
N GLN A 74 10.21 3.55 9.56
CA GLN A 74 9.77 4.94 9.42
C GLN A 74 8.63 5.05 8.40
N TYR A 75 8.70 4.24 7.34
CA TYR A 75 7.83 4.33 6.18
C TYR A 75 6.60 3.43 6.25
N VAL A 76 6.67 2.35 7.00
CA VAL A 76 5.59 1.38 7.18
C VAL A 76 4.90 1.60 8.52
N LYS A 77 3.61 1.92 8.47
CA LYS A 77 2.77 2.20 9.66
C LYS A 77 1.39 1.59 9.49
N PRO A 78 0.60 1.46 10.57
CA PRO A 78 -0.81 1.11 10.45
C PRO A 78 -1.50 2.03 9.44
N ALA A 79 -2.14 1.45 8.43
CA ALA A 79 -2.91 2.20 7.45
C ALA A 79 -4.14 2.79 8.15
N THR A 80 -4.28 4.11 8.11
CA THR A 80 -5.43 4.82 8.68
C THR A 80 -6.45 5.21 7.61
N TRP A 81 -6.10 5.00 6.33
CA TRP A 81 -6.95 5.28 5.19
C TRP A 81 -6.85 4.19 4.15
N PHE A 82 -7.99 3.93 3.51
CA PHE A 82 -8.09 3.06 2.36
C PHE A 82 -8.15 3.91 1.07
N VAL A 83 -7.24 3.69 0.13
CA VAL A 83 -7.19 4.44 -1.13
C VAL A 83 -7.60 3.55 -2.31
N SER A 84 -8.81 3.80 -2.80
CA SER A 84 -9.30 3.21 -4.05
C SER A 84 -8.88 4.08 -5.25
N HIS A 85 -8.36 3.46 -6.31
CA HIS A 85 -8.03 4.16 -7.54
C HIS A 85 -8.12 3.24 -8.76
N ALA A 86 -8.29 3.82 -9.95
CA ALA A 86 -8.18 3.08 -11.20
C ALA A 86 -6.71 2.95 -11.62
N TRP A 87 -6.31 1.78 -12.12
CA TRP A 87 -4.93 1.51 -12.53
C TRP A 87 -4.45 2.34 -13.74
N SER A 88 -5.38 2.99 -14.44
CA SER A 88 -5.12 3.93 -15.53
C SER A 88 -4.78 5.35 -15.05
N TYR A 89 -5.03 5.69 -13.79
CA TYR A 89 -4.72 7.00 -13.23
C TYR A 89 -3.21 7.23 -13.20
N LYS A 90 -2.78 8.47 -13.38
CA LYS A 90 -1.36 8.81 -13.35
C LYS A 90 -0.86 8.79 -11.91
N PHE A 91 0.26 8.12 -11.69
CA PHE A 91 0.77 7.92 -10.33
C PHE A 91 1.12 9.25 -9.66
N VAL A 92 1.76 10.16 -10.41
CA VAL A 92 2.12 11.50 -9.91
C VAL A 92 0.87 12.28 -9.47
N ASP A 93 -0.18 12.29 -10.30
CA ASP A 93 -1.44 12.97 -9.97
C ASP A 93 -2.11 12.36 -8.73
N VAL A 94 -2.01 11.04 -8.53
CA VAL A 94 -2.51 10.38 -7.32
C VAL A 94 -1.71 10.81 -6.08
N VAL A 95 -0.38 10.89 -6.17
CA VAL A 95 0.47 11.35 -5.06
C VAL A 95 0.16 12.79 -4.69
N ASP A 96 -0.02 13.67 -5.68
CA ASP A 96 -0.37 15.07 -5.45
C ASP A 96 -1.75 15.20 -4.80
N ALA A 97 -2.76 14.52 -5.34
CA ALA A 97 -4.12 14.56 -4.78
C ALA A 97 -4.17 14.09 -3.33
N LEU A 98 -3.41 13.03 -2.98
CA LEU A 98 -3.28 12.57 -1.61
C LEU A 98 -2.53 13.58 -0.74
N THR A 99 -1.43 14.14 -1.25
CA THR A 99 -0.64 15.16 -0.54
C THR A 99 -1.52 16.37 -0.21
N ASP A 100 -2.24 16.90 -1.19
CA ASP A 100 -3.15 18.03 -1.05
C ASP A 100 -4.29 17.74 -0.08
N PHE A 101 -4.87 16.53 -0.14
CA PHE A 101 -5.94 16.11 0.77
C PHE A 101 -5.51 16.08 2.24
N PHE A 102 -4.26 15.68 2.53
CA PHE A 102 -3.73 15.62 3.89
C PHE A 102 -2.95 16.88 4.32
N ASN A 103 -2.89 17.91 3.47
CA ASN A 103 -2.12 19.13 3.73
C ASN A 103 -2.85 20.12 4.64
N ASP A 104 -3.27 19.65 5.82
CA ASP A 104 -3.89 20.48 6.85
C ASP A 104 -2.83 21.22 7.68
N PRO A 105 -3.07 22.50 8.07
CA PRO A 105 -2.16 23.24 8.93
C PRO A 105 -1.86 22.49 10.25
N GLY A 106 -0.59 22.16 10.46
CA GLY A 106 -0.11 21.44 11.66
C GLY A 106 -0.12 19.91 11.55
N SER A 107 -0.54 19.35 10.41
CA SER A 107 -0.44 17.93 10.10
C SER A 107 0.86 17.61 9.35
N ASP A 108 1.51 16.50 9.70
CA ASP A 108 2.61 15.95 8.91
C ASP A 108 2.04 14.95 7.90
N CYS A 109 1.69 15.46 6.71
CA CYS A 109 1.11 14.62 5.64
C CYS A 109 2.04 13.48 5.23
N ASP A 110 3.36 13.65 5.32
CA ASP A 110 4.34 12.62 4.96
C ASP A 110 4.32 11.44 5.92
N ASN A 111 3.71 11.61 7.09
CA ASN A 111 3.60 10.58 8.11
C ASN A 111 2.31 9.75 8.01
N VAL A 112 1.37 10.15 7.15
CA VAL A 112 0.09 9.44 6.96
C VAL A 112 0.32 8.19 6.12
N ALA A 113 0.00 7.01 6.68
CA ALA A 113 0.07 5.74 5.98
C ALA A 113 -1.28 5.33 5.42
N VAL A 114 -1.27 4.91 4.16
CA VAL A 114 -2.46 4.50 3.42
C VAL A 114 -2.33 3.07 2.93
N TRP A 115 -3.45 2.37 2.87
CA TRP A 115 -3.55 1.14 2.11
C TRP A 115 -3.76 1.49 0.63
N PHE A 116 -2.83 1.05 -0.21
CA PHE A 116 -2.81 1.32 -1.64
C PHE A 116 -2.58 0.01 -2.40
N CYS A 117 -3.58 -0.44 -3.16
CA CYS A 117 -3.62 -1.82 -3.68
C CYS A 117 -2.37 -2.25 -4.47
N MET A 118 -1.74 -1.34 -5.22
CA MET A 118 -0.50 -1.60 -5.96
C MET A 118 0.68 -1.93 -5.04
N PHE A 119 0.72 -1.36 -3.84
CA PHE A 119 1.80 -1.54 -2.88
C PHE A 119 1.52 -2.62 -1.85
N ASN A 120 0.27 -2.71 -1.39
CA ASN A 120 -0.15 -3.65 -0.36
C ASN A 120 -0.34 -5.08 -0.85
N ASN A 121 -0.79 -5.26 -2.10
CA ASN A 121 -0.92 -6.60 -2.65
C ASN A 121 0.45 -7.09 -3.15
N ASN A 122 0.74 -8.37 -2.95
CA ASN A 122 1.93 -8.98 -3.50
C ASN A 122 1.76 -9.18 -5.02
N GLN A 123 2.40 -8.29 -5.80
CA GLN A 123 2.27 -8.23 -7.25
C GLN A 123 2.90 -9.42 -7.98
N HIS A 124 3.68 -10.24 -7.27
CA HIS A 124 4.32 -11.45 -7.80
C HIS A 124 3.45 -12.70 -7.69
N LEU A 125 2.33 -12.62 -6.96
CA LEU A 125 1.30 -13.66 -6.95
C LEU A 125 0.31 -13.50 -8.13
N ILE A 126 0.36 -12.34 -8.79
CA ILE A 126 -0.45 -11.98 -9.94
C ILE A 126 0.37 -12.24 -11.22
N ASN A 127 0.55 -13.51 -11.58
CA ASN A 127 1.39 -13.93 -12.69
C ASN A 127 0.57 -14.31 -13.94
N ASP A 128 -0.09 -13.33 -14.56
CA ASP A 128 -0.79 -13.42 -15.86
C ASP A 128 -1.90 -14.50 -15.99
N ILE A 129 -2.13 -15.30 -14.96
CA ILE A 129 -3.34 -16.08 -14.78
C ILE A 129 -4.42 -15.06 -14.39
N ALA A 130 -5.54 -15.06 -15.11
CA ALA A 130 -6.71 -14.29 -14.73
C ALA A 130 -7.08 -14.66 -13.29
N ILE A 131 -6.69 -13.81 -12.35
CA ILE A 131 -7.08 -13.98 -10.95
C ILE A 131 -8.59 -13.72 -10.89
N PRO A 132 -9.37 -14.62 -10.27
CA PRO A 132 -10.82 -14.48 -10.18
C PRO A 132 -11.20 -13.12 -9.61
N PHE A 133 -12.28 -12.54 -10.12
CA PHE A 133 -12.79 -11.26 -9.63
C PHE A 133 -13.04 -11.28 -8.12
N GLU A 134 -13.46 -12.44 -7.61
CA GLU A 134 -13.72 -12.71 -6.20
C GLU A 134 -12.49 -12.47 -5.32
N PHE A 135 -11.29 -12.84 -5.78
CA PHE A 135 -10.06 -12.57 -5.03
C PHE A 135 -9.82 -11.06 -4.85
N TRP A 136 -10.12 -10.26 -5.87
CA TRP A 136 -10.01 -8.80 -5.80
C TRP A 136 -11.06 -8.21 -4.87
N VAL A 137 -12.30 -8.71 -4.96
CA VAL A 137 -13.39 -8.31 -4.05
C VAL A 137 -13.06 -8.66 -2.61
N ASP A 138 -12.53 -9.84 -2.34
CA ASP A 138 -12.18 -10.30 -0.99
C ASP A 138 -11.03 -9.48 -0.42
N SER A 139 -9.99 -9.20 -1.22
CA SER A 139 -8.88 -8.34 -0.82
C SER A 139 -9.37 -6.92 -0.48
N PHE A 140 -10.24 -6.37 -1.33
CA PHE A 140 -10.86 -5.07 -1.16
C PHE A 140 -11.74 -4.99 0.09
N GLN A 141 -12.67 -5.93 0.27
CA GLN A 141 -13.57 -5.99 1.43
C GLN A 141 -12.81 -6.24 2.73
N SER A 142 -11.76 -7.07 2.70
CA SER A 142 -10.94 -7.34 3.89
C SER A 142 -10.19 -6.08 4.33
N ALA A 143 -9.64 -5.32 3.40
CA ALA A 143 -8.99 -4.05 3.72
C ALA A 143 -9.98 -3.02 4.26
N LEU A 144 -11.17 -2.88 3.66
CA LEU A 144 -12.23 -1.98 4.16
C LEU A 144 -12.73 -2.32 5.56
N LYS A 145 -12.73 -3.60 5.96
CA LYS A 145 -13.15 -4.01 7.31
C LYS A 145 -12.05 -3.80 8.35
N ALA A 146 -10.80 -3.67 7.91
CA ALA A 146 -9.63 -3.65 8.77
C ALA A 146 -9.07 -2.25 9.03
N ILE A 147 -9.59 -1.24 8.33
CA ILE A 147 -9.23 0.18 8.40
C ILE A 147 -10.48 0.95 8.82
#